data_AF-G9YK62-F1
#
_entry.id   AF-G9YK62-F1
#
_cell.length_a   1.000
_cell.length_b   1.000
_cell.length_c   1.000
_cell.angle_alpha   90.00
_cell.angle_beta   90.00
_cell.angle_gamma   90.00
#
_symmetry.space_group_name_H-M   'P 1'
#
loop_
_entity.id
_entity.type
_entity.pdbx_description
1 polymer ?
#
loop_
_entity_poly.entity_id
_entity_poly.type
_entity_poly.pdbx_seq_one_letter_code
_entity_poly.pdbx_strand_id
1 'polypeptide(L)'
;MLCIKGGASMTICNDTLHCGSDFTRQYIIEGEHDFTGATAVMKIRTKNDVALVSAACSVAKNVVTAKIPGNVSLAISRRYQSARYDVFIQKPDEYSYKIIMGDMQIVQEESLH
;
A
#
# COMPACT_ATOMS: atom_id res chain seq x y z
N MET A 1 4.08 8.66 7.99
CA MET A 1 2.96 9.40 7.37
C MET A 1 3.50 10.06 6.11
N LEU A 2 2.86 9.88 4.96
CA LEU A 2 3.29 10.46 3.68
C LEU A 2 2.19 11.40 3.15
N CYS A 3 2.56 12.62 2.77
CA CYS A 3 1.66 13.55 2.10
C CYS A 3 1.77 13.42 0.58
N ILE A 4 0.63 13.39 -0.10
CA ILE A 4 0.45 13.27 -1.55
C ILE A 4 -0.22 14.55 -2.02
N LYS A 5 0.47 15.34 -2.85
CA LYS A 5 -0.12 16.56 -3.42
C LYS A 5 -1.18 16.17 -4.46
N GLY A 6 -2.42 16.66 -4.33
CA GLY A 6 -3.55 16.39 -5.25
C GLY A 6 -3.46 17.00 -6.65
N GLY A 7 -2.24 17.28 -7.14
CA GLY A 7 -2.02 17.57 -8.56
C GLY A 7 -1.84 16.27 -9.33
N ALA A 8 -2.11 16.27 -10.63
CA ALA A 8 -2.10 15.10 -11.54
C ALA A 8 -0.76 14.31 -11.64
N SER A 9 0.22 14.56 -10.78
CA SER A 9 1.48 13.84 -10.70
C SER A 9 1.39 12.71 -9.67
N MET A 10 1.48 11.47 -10.15
CA MET A 10 1.53 10.29 -9.30
C MET A 10 2.75 10.33 -8.38
N THR A 11 2.54 10.17 -7.07
CA THR A 11 3.64 10.16 -6.09
C THR A 11 4.36 8.81 -6.13
N ILE A 12 5.69 8.85 -6.19
CA ILE A 12 6.54 7.66 -6.07
C ILE A 12 7.16 7.65 -4.67
N CYS A 13 6.96 6.56 -3.92
CA CYS A 13 7.61 6.39 -2.62
C CYS A 13 8.05 4.95 -2.46
N ASN A 14 9.32 4.73 -2.10
CA ASN A 14 9.77 3.40 -1.74
C ASN A 14 9.47 3.13 -0.27
N ASP A 15 9.18 1.88 0.06
CA ASP A 15 8.89 1.46 1.44
C ASP A 15 9.57 0.12 1.74
N THR A 16 9.65 -0.23 3.01
CA THR A 16 10.22 -1.51 3.47
C THR A 16 9.15 -2.29 4.24
N LEU A 17 8.98 -3.56 3.87
CA LEU A 17 8.13 -4.52 4.57
C LEU A 17 9.01 -5.50 5.33
N HIS A 18 8.94 -5.44 6.67
CA HIS A 18 9.54 -6.43 7.56
C HIS A 18 8.53 -7.58 7.75
N CYS A 19 8.76 -8.69 7.05
CA CYS A 19 7.88 -9.86 7.16
C CYS A 19 7.89 -10.41 8.59
N GLY A 20 6.71 -10.59 9.17
CA GLY A 20 6.52 -10.97 10.58
C GLY A 20 6.13 -9.82 11.50
N SER A 21 6.34 -8.58 11.07
CA SER A 21 5.94 -7.37 11.81
C SER A 21 4.72 -6.70 11.16
N ASP A 22 3.91 -6.03 11.98
CA ASP A 22 2.77 -5.25 11.48
C ASP A 22 3.27 -4.05 10.65
N PHE A 23 2.88 -4.01 9.38
CA PHE A 23 3.09 -2.86 8.52
C PHE A 23 1.86 -1.95 8.58
N THR A 24 2.06 -0.67 8.89
CA THR A 24 1.02 0.36 8.79
C THR A 24 1.57 1.59 8.07
N ARG A 25 0.88 2.03 7.03
CA ARG A 25 1.22 3.24 6.28
C ARG A 25 -0.01 4.13 6.12
N GLN A 26 0.19 5.42 6.34
CA GLN A 26 -0.84 6.45 6.14
C GLN A 26 -0.43 7.37 5.00
N TYR A 27 -1.35 7.56 4.07
CA TYR A 27 -1.25 8.45 2.93
C TYR A 27 -2.26 9.58 3.12
N ILE A 28 -1.78 10.81 3.25
CA ILE A 28 -2.61 12.01 3.31
C ILE A 28 -2.68 12.59 1.91
N ILE A 29 -3.89 12.72 1.39
CA ILE A 29 -4.11 13.33 0.07
C ILE A 29 -4.47 14.79 0.30
N GLU A 30 -3.64 15.69 -0.22
CA GLU A 30 -3.87 17.13 -0.19
C GLU A 30 -4.75 17.53 -1.38
N GLY A 31 -5.56 18.58 -1.22
CA GLY A 31 -6.47 19.08 -2.25
C GLY A 31 -7.94 18.85 -1.91
N GLU A 32 -8.82 19.44 -2.73
CA GLU A 32 -10.27 19.34 -2.57
C GLU A 32 -10.80 18.12 -3.34
N HIS A 33 -10.77 16.95 -2.70
CA HIS A 33 -11.38 15.74 -3.21
C HIS A 33 -12.37 15.17 -2.18
N ASP A 34 -13.58 14.86 -2.62
CA ASP A 34 -14.56 14.16 -1.80
C ASP A 34 -14.36 12.64 -1.90
N PHE A 35 -13.91 12.04 -0.80
CA PHE A 35 -13.72 10.60 -0.66
C PHE A 35 -14.86 9.92 0.11
N THR A 36 -16.00 10.59 0.30
CA THR A 36 -17.17 9.99 0.96
C THR A 36 -17.62 8.74 0.20
N GLY A 37 -17.72 7.61 0.90
CA GLY A 37 -18.06 6.31 0.32
C GLY A 37 -16.94 5.65 -0.50
N ALA A 38 -15.75 6.25 -0.59
CA ALA A 38 -14.62 5.65 -1.28
C ALA A 38 -13.99 4.52 -0.46
N THR A 39 -13.46 3.53 -1.18
CA THR A 39 -12.63 2.47 -0.64
C THR A 39 -11.20 2.61 -1.17
N ALA A 40 -10.25 1.91 -0.56
CA ALA A 40 -8.89 1.87 -1.05
C ALA A 40 -8.39 0.43 -1.13
N VAL A 41 -7.43 0.21 -2.01
CA VAL A 41 -6.79 -1.09 -2.20
C VAL A 41 -5.29 -0.86 -2.35
N MET A 42 -4.51 -1.54 -1.52
CA MET A 42 -3.06 -1.64 -1.66
C MET A 42 -2.67 -3.08 -1.98
N LYS A 43 -1.89 -3.26 -3.04
CA LYS A 43 -1.37 -4.59 -3.43
C LYS A 43 0.13 -4.54 -3.54
N ILE A 44 0.79 -5.58 -3.01
CA ILE A 44 2.20 -5.85 -3.20
C ILE A 44 2.31 -6.96 -4.23
N ARG A 45 3.10 -6.73 -5.28
CA ARG A 45 3.25 -7.61 -6.43
C ARG A 45 4.72 -7.76 -6.79
N THR A 46 5.09 -8.89 -7.36
CA THR A 46 6.42 -9.06 -7.97
C THR A 46 6.61 -8.10 -9.15
N LYS A 47 7.85 -7.94 -9.62
CA LYS A 47 8.15 -7.16 -10.83
C LYS A 47 7.47 -7.72 -12.09
N ASN A 48 7.12 -9.01 -12.08
CA ASN A 48 6.40 -9.71 -13.16
C ASN A 48 4.90 -9.78 -12.89
N ASP A 49 4.39 -8.89 -12.03
CA ASP A 49 2.96 -8.68 -11.74
C ASP A 49 2.21 -9.79 -10.99
N VAL A 50 2.92 -10.78 -10.46
CA VAL A 50 2.32 -11.79 -9.57
C VAL A 50 2.01 -11.17 -8.21
N ALA A 51 0.76 -11.24 -7.74
CA ALA A 51 0.36 -10.74 -6.43
C ALA A 51 0.98 -11.55 -5.29
N LEU A 52 1.55 -10.85 -4.31
CA LEU A 52 2.14 -11.44 -3.11
C LEU A 52 1.21 -11.30 -1.91
N VAL A 53 0.67 -10.10 -1.69
CA VAL A 53 -0.23 -9.81 -0.58
C VAL A 53 -1.05 -8.56 -0.88
N SER A 54 -2.23 -8.44 -0.25
CA SER A 54 -3.04 -7.21 -0.25
C SER A 54 -3.14 -6.66 1.17
N ALA A 55 -3.12 -5.34 1.32
CA ALA A 55 -3.31 -4.70 2.61
C ALA A 55 -4.79 -4.46 2.90
N ALA A 56 -5.17 -4.58 4.17
CA ALA A 56 -6.43 -4.05 4.66
C ALA A 56 -6.35 -2.52 4.63
N CYS A 57 -7.27 -1.88 3.92
CA CYS A 57 -7.26 -0.44 3.72
C CYS A 57 -8.53 0.18 4.29
N SER A 58 -8.39 1.38 4.86
CA SER A 58 -9.51 2.21 5.29
C SER A 58 -9.31 3.64 4.81
N VAL A 59 -10.39 4.25 4.34
CA VAL A 59 -10.41 5.66 3.94
C VAL A 59 -11.19 6.45 4.98
N ALA A 60 -10.59 7.51 5.50
CA ALA A 60 -11.23 8.41 6.45
C ALA A 60 -10.87 9.85 6.08
N LYS A 61 -11.88 10.65 5.69
CA LYS A 61 -11.68 11.99 5.12
C LYS A 61 -10.71 11.90 3.93
N ASN A 62 -9.56 12.56 4.02
CA ASN A 62 -8.51 12.57 3.00
C ASN A 62 -7.31 11.65 3.34
N VAL A 63 -7.50 10.73 4.29
CA VAL A 63 -6.44 9.82 4.76
C VAL A 63 -6.76 8.39 4.35
N VAL A 64 -5.84 7.75 3.62
CA VAL A 64 -5.84 6.31 3.39
C VAL A 64 -4.87 5.66 4.35
N THR A 65 -5.37 4.72 5.15
CA THR A 65 -4.52 3.87 6.00
C THR A 65 -4.47 2.47 5.41
N ALA A 66 -3.28 1.97 5.13
CA ALA A 66 -3.03 0.60 4.69
C ALA A 66 -2.32 -0.18 5.79
N LYS A 67 -2.81 -1.39 6.07
CA LYS A 67 -2.28 -2.28 7.09
C LYS A 67 -2.06 -3.69 6.54
N ILE A 68 -0.88 -4.24 6.78
CA ILE A 68 -0.58 -5.65 6.54
C ILE A 68 -0.16 -6.22 7.88
N PRO A 69 -1.01 -7.05 8.51
CA PRO A 69 -0.65 -7.74 9.74
C PRO A 69 0.60 -8.62 9.54
N GLY A 70 1.44 -8.72 10.57
CA GLY A 70 2.69 -9.48 10.52
C GLY A 70 2.46 -10.94 10.10
N ASN A 71 1.43 -11.59 10.66
CA ASN A 71 1.06 -12.96 10.30
C ASN A 71 0.64 -13.12 8.82
N VAL A 72 0.05 -12.10 8.21
CA VAL A 72 -0.30 -12.10 6.77
C VAL A 72 0.97 -11.94 5.92
N SER A 73 1.89 -11.07 6.34
CA SER A 73 3.17 -10.87 5.63
C SER A 73 4.10 -12.09 5.65
N LEU A 74 3.97 -12.99 6.64
CA LEU A 74 4.73 -14.24 6.73
C LEU A 74 4.37 -15.24 5.61
N ALA A 75 3.21 -15.10 4.97
CA ALA A 75 2.85 -15.93 3.83
C ALA A 75 3.68 -15.61 2.56
N ILE A 76 4.38 -14.47 2.54
CA ILE A 76 5.25 -14.10 1.43
C ILE A 76 6.47 -15.02 1.41
N SER A 77 6.65 -15.75 0.31
CA SER A 77 7.80 -16.65 0.14
C SER A 77 9.13 -15.93 0.32
N ARG A 78 10.04 -16.52 1.10
CA ARG A 78 11.39 -16.00 1.40
C ARG A 78 12.26 -15.72 0.17
N ARG A 79 11.91 -16.27 -1.00
CA ARG A 79 12.60 -15.98 -2.26
C ARG A 79 12.43 -14.52 -2.73
N TYR A 80 11.41 -13.82 -2.23
CA TYR A 80 11.13 -12.45 -2.61
C TYR A 80 11.81 -11.48 -1.65
N GLN A 81 12.78 -10.73 -2.17
CA GLN A 81 13.50 -9.65 -1.47
C GLN A 81 13.10 -8.25 -1.97
N SER A 82 12.38 -8.19 -3.10
CA SER A 82 11.85 -6.94 -3.64
C SER A 82 10.52 -7.18 -4.34
N ALA A 83 9.68 -6.17 -4.31
CA ALA A 83 8.37 -6.12 -4.93
C ALA A 83 8.07 -4.70 -5.41
N ARG A 84 6.95 -4.55 -6.11
CA ARG A 84 6.30 -3.27 -6.35
C ARG A 84 5.04 -3.21 -5.52
N TYR A 85 4.67 -2.02 -5.11
CA TYR A 85 3.37 -1.80 -4.50
C TYR A 85 2.70 -0.59 -5.12
N ASP A 86 1.38 -0.63 -5.10
CA ASP A 86 0.53 0.42 -5.63
C ASP A 86 -0.67 0.57 -4.71
N VAL A 87 -1.12 1.81 -4.54
CA VAL A 87 -2.34 2.12 -3.80
C VAL A 87 -3.31 2.83 -4.73
N PHE A 88 -4.54 2.31 -4.74
CA PHE A 88 -5.66 2.84 -5.49
C PHE A 88 -6.76 3.27 -4.54
N ILE A 89 -7.43 4.37 -4.87
CA ILE A 89 -8.73 4.72 -4.32
C ILE A 89 -9.77 4.36 -5.36
N GLN A 90 -10.86 3.75 -4.89
CA GLN A 90 -11.99 3.34 -5.70
C GLN A 90 -13.24 3.98 -5.11
N LYS A 91 -13.88 4.84 -5.89
CA LYS A 91 -15.22 5.33 -5.56
C LYS A 91 -16.23 4.54 -6.40
N PRO A 92 -17.24 3.91 -5.76
CA PRO A 92 -18.28 3.21 -6.50
C PRO A 92 -18.86 4.09 -7.62
N ASP A 93 -19.02 3.50 -8.81
CA ASP A 93 -19.68 4.10 -9.97
C ASP A 93 -19.07 5.38 -10.57
N GLU A 94 -17.87 5.78 -10.13
CA GLU A 94 -17.16 6.95 -10.66
C GLU A 94 -15.82 6.56 -11.30
N TYR A 95 -14.76 6.47 -10.48
CA TYR A 95 -13.39 6.41 -10.97
C TYR A 95 -12.49 5.63 -9.99
N SER A 96 -11.45 5.02 -10.54
CA SER A 96 -10.34 4.46 -9.77
C SER A 96 -9.09 5.31 -10.00
N TYR A 97 -8.57 5.91 -8.93
CA TYR A 97 -7.37 6.75 -8.98
C TYR A 97 -6.20 6.03 -8.34
N LYS A 98 -5.06 6.04 -9.03
CA LYS A 98 -3.79 5.57 -8.48
C LYS A 98 -3.13 6.72 -7.73
N ILE A 99 -2.97 6.59 -6.42
CA ILE A 99 -2.45 7.67 -5.58
C ILE A 99 -0.94 7.55 -5.35
N ILE A 100 -0.44 6.31 -5.31
CA ILE A 100 0.98 6.04 -5.10
C ILE A 100 1.41 4.77 -5.82
N MET A 101 2.67 4.75 -6.19
CA MET A 101 3.39 3.54 -6.54
C MET A 101 4.81 3.59 -6.03
N GLY A 102 5.44 2.44 -5.89
CA GLY A 102 6.86 2.40 -5.57
C GLY A 102 7.41 0.99 -5.48
N ASP A 103 8.72 0.92 -5.29
CA ASP A 103 9.36 -0.33 -4.97
C ASP A 103 9.22 -0.59 -3.46
N MET A 104 8.99 -1.86 -3.13
CA MET A 104 8.95 -2.34 -1.77
C MET A 104 10.11 -3.29 -1.54
N GLN A 105 11.00 -2.92 -0.63
CA GLN A 105 12.02 -3.84 -0.13
C GLN A 105 11.36 -4.81 0.84
N ILE A 106 11.59 -6.11 0.64
CA ILE A 106 11.06 -7.15 1.53
C ILE A 106 12.22 -7.66 2.38
N VAL A 107 12.14 -7.40 3.67
CA VAL A 107 13.09 -7.90 4.67
C VAL A 107 12.43 -9.08 5.35
N GLN A 108 13.00 -10.27 5.16
CA GLN A 108 12.58 -11.47 5.87
C GLN A 108 13.22 -11.41 7.26
N GLU A 109 12.43 -11.33 8.33
CA GLU A 109 12.99 -11.50 9.66
C GLU A 109 13.25 -12.99 9.90
N GLU A 110 14.49 -13.31 10.28
CA GLU A 110 14.76 -14.59 10.91
C GLU A 110 14.04 -14.56 12.25
N SER A 111 12.90 -15.23 12.31
CA SER A 111 12.34 -15.65 13.59
C SER A 111 13.41 -16.47 14.29
N LEU A 112 14.19 -15.84 15.18
CA LEU A 112 15.03 -16.49 16.17
C LEU A 112 14.07 -17.17 17.16
N HIS A 113 13.54 -18.33 16.76
CA HIS A 113 12.74 -19.20 17.59
C HIS A 113 13.16 -20.65 17.37
#